data_AF-E3D920-F1
#
_entry.id   AF-E3D920-F1
#
_cell.length_a   1.000
_cell.length_b   1.000
_cell.length_c   1.000
_cell.angle_alpha   90.00
_cell.angle_beta   90.00
_cell.angle_gamma   90.00
#
_symmetry.space_group_name_H-M   'P 1'
#
loop_
_entity.id
_entity.type
_entity.pdbx_description
1 polymer ?
#
loop_
_entity_poly.entity_id
_entity_poly.type
_entity_poly.pdbx_seq_one_letter_code
_entity_poly.pdbx_strand_id
1 'polypeptide(L)'
;MMPQLFQDDASQDMPQDSQQTIMSQPRQTFVQSQPQPRQLPLKAADTTAENPWPVSVISQKFHGAVEKWPAAWVEGQIVEINMRRSTSGYITLRDSNEDISISIMGFSKFVQQSKDLRQGDRVVVHGKADIWVKATRLSFVADEIRRVGAGDLKAQIDELRKKLKGEGLFDVENKVPLPEFPKCIGLVCAPQARARGMLLQTSICAGL
;
A
#
# COMPACT_ATOMS: atom_id res chain seq x y z
N MET A 1 24.36 49.95 78.64
CA MET A 1 25.50 49.66 79.54
C MET A 1 26.70 49.35 78.65
N MET A 2 27.68 50.25 78.59
CA MET A 2 29.04 50.03 78.04
C MET A 2 29.76 48.93 78.87
N PRO A 3 30.91 48.31 78.47
CA PRO A 3 31.99 48.91 77.65
C PRO A 3 32.80 48.01 76.66
N GLN A 4 33.49 48.72 75.76
CA GLN A 4 34.92 48.66 75.30
C GLN A 4 35.52 47.34 74.73
N LEU A 5 36.05 47.32 73.49
CA LEU A 5 37.34 47.84 72.98
C LEU A 5 38.55 46.97 73.40
N PHE A 6 39.14 46.22 72.44
CA PHE A 6 40.60 46.03 72.37
C PHE A 6 41.01 45.50 70.98
N GLN A 7 42.03 46.14 70.41
CA GLN A 7 42.65 45.91 69.11
C GLN A 7 43.67 44.76 69.18
N ASP A 8 43.96 44.09 68.05
CA ASP A 8 45.19 44.29 67.28
C ASP A 8 45.43 43.19 66.22
N ASP A 9 45.86 43.69 65.07
CA ASP A 9 46.78 43.14 64.06
C ASP A 9 47.07 41.63 63.98
N ALA A 10 46.84 41.06 62.79
CA ALA A 10 47.93 40.76 61.85
C ALA A 10 47.49 39.73 60.79
N SER A 11 47.18 40.27 59.61
CA SER A 11 47.51 39.80 58.27
C SER A 11 47.95 38.35 58.01
N GLN A 12 47.22 37.75 57.07
CA GLN A 12 47.70 37.00 55.90
C GLN A 12 48.49 35.71 56.13
N ASP A 13 47.82 34.58 55.86
CA ASP A 13 48.17 33.85 54.65
C ASP A 13 46.93 33.16 54.05
N MET A 14 46.77 33.31 52.75
CA MET A 14 45.82 32.54 51.93
C MET A 14 46.59 31.32 51.42
N PRO A 15 45.94 30.15 51.36
CA PRO A 15 45.59 29.70 50.02
C PRO A 15 44.17 29.14 49.93
N GLN A 16 43.70 29.22 48.69
CA GLN A 16 42.33 29.09 48.25
C GLN A 16 41.71 27.71 48.49
N ASP A 17 40.42 27.76 48.80
CA ASP A 17 39.34 26.85 48.39
C ASP A 17 39.76 25.52 47.75
N SER A 18 39.30 24.42 48.34
CA SER A 18 38.22 23.62 47.75
C SER A 18 38.11 22.29 48.50
N GLN A 19 37.30 22.29 49.56
CA GLN A 19 36.70 21.05 50.04
C GLN A 19 35.79 20.51 48.93
N GLN A 20 36.07 19.30 48.48
CA GLN A 20 35.13 18.18 48.32
C GLN A 20 35.76 17.16 47.36
N THR A 21 36.64 16.32 47.91
CA THR A 21 37.01 15.07 47.26
C THR A 21 35.77 14.19 47.21
N ILE A 22 35.15 14.21 46.04
CA ILE A 22 34.15 13.28 45.55
C ILE A 22 34.69 11.86 45.74
N MET A 23 33.87 10.99 46.35
CA MET A 23 34.01 9.53 46.32
C MET A 23 34.45 9.10 44.91
N SER A 24 35.71 8.69 44.81
CA SER A 24 36.30 8.07 43.63
C SER A 24 35.65 6.70 43.42
N GLN A 25 34.51 6.70 42.74
CA GLN A 25 33.96 5.48 42.14
C GLN A 25 35.02 4.92 41.19
N PRO A 26 35.31 3.60 41.23
CA PRO A 26 36.25 3.00 40.30
C PRO A 26 35.73 3.23 38.90
N ARG A 27 36.55 3.92 38.10
CA ARG A 27 36.36 4.14 36.66
C ARG A 27 36.23 2.75 36.04
N GLN A 28 35.00 2.31 35.79
CA GLN A 28 34.76 1.11 35.00
C GLN A 28 35.38 1.40 33.64
N THR A 29 36.55 0.84 33.40
CA THR A 29 37.12 0.68 32.08
C THR A 29 36.10 -0.15 31.31
N PHE A 30 35.22 0.53 30.57
CA PHE A 30 34.48 -0.08 29.48
C PHE A 30 35.53 -0.62 28.52
N VAL A 31 35.82 -1.92 28.67
CA VAL A 31 36.58 -2.67 27.68
C VAL A 31 35.73 -2.60 26.43
N GLN A 32 36.09 -1.71 25.50
CA GLN A 32 35.58 -1.75 24.14
C GLN A 32 36.16 -3.02 23.51
N SER A 33 35.51 -4.15 23.76
CA SER A 33 35.72 -5.39 23.02
C SER A 33 35.34 -5.08 21.57
N GLN A 34 36.33 -4.80 20.72
CA GLN A 34 36.11 -4.73 19.28
C GLN A 34 35.52 -6.09 18.85
N PRO A 35 34.29 -6.16 18.34
CA PRO A 35 33.72 -7.44 17.97
C PRO A 35 34.49 -7.96 16.76
N GLN A 36 35.10 -9.14 16.90
CA GLN A 36 35.55 -9.94 15.77
C GLN A 36 34.41 -10.03 14.73
N PRO A 37 34.71 -10.04 13.42
CA PRO A 37 33.70 -10.08 12.39
C PRO A 37 32.88 -11.37 12.54
N ARG A 38 31.74 -11.26 13.22
CA ARG A 38 30.78 -12.34 13.39
C ARG A 38 30.32 -12.77 12.00
N GLN A 39 30.62 -14.00 11.60
CA GLN A 39 30.12 -14.54 10.33
C GLN A 39 28.59 -14.59 10.41
N LEU A 40 27.96 -13.74 9.61
CA LEU A 40 26.52 -13.65 9.54
C LEU A 40 25.97 -14.90 8.82
N PRO A 41 24.89 -15.51 9.33
CA PRO A 41 24.26 -16.64 8.64
C PRO A 41 23.77 -16.20 7.25
N LEU A 42 23.79 -17.11 6.27
CA LEU A 42 23.45 -16.76 4.88
C LEU A 42 21.95 -16.76 4.62
N LYS A 43 21.19 -17.61 5.32
CA LYS A 43 19.74 -17.77 5.20
C LYS A 43 19.03 -17.42 6.50
N ALA A 44 17.75 -17.05 6.39
CA ALA A 44 16.91 -16.72 7.54
C ALA A 44 16.70 -17.94 8.45
N ALA A 45 16.63 -19.15 7.88
CA ALA A 45 16.48 -20.38 8.65
C ALA A 45 17.70 -20.70 9.53
N ASP A 46 18.87 -20.16 9.19
CA ASP A 46 20.12 -20.42 9.91
C ASP A 46 20.35 -19.38 11.03
N THR A 47 19.45 -18.40 11.21
CA THR A 47 19.55 -17.41 12.30
C THR A 47 19.14 -18.05 13.62
N THR A 48 19.95 -17.83 14.66
CA THR A 48 19.63 -18.24 16.03
C THR A 48 19.61 -17.03 16.95
N ALA A 49 19.11 -17.17 18.17
CA ALA A 49 19.14 -16.09 19.16
C ALA A 49 20.59 -15.63 19.49
N GLU A 50 21.55 -16.54 19.38
CA GLU A 50 22.98 -16.29 19.64
C GLU A 50 23.71 -15.71 18.42
N ASN A 51 23.19 -15.94 17.21
CA ASN A 51 23.70 -15.38 15.96
C ASN A 51 22.57 -14.77 15.09
N PRO A 52 21.96 -13.65 15.53
CA PRO A 52 20.86 -13.03 14.81
C PRO A 52 21.37 -12.16 13.65
N TRP A 53 20.50 -11.95 12.65
CA TRP A 53 20.73 -10.93 11.65
C TRP A 53 20.53 -9.52 12.21
N PRO A 54 21.39 -8.55 11.85
CA PRO A 54 21.10 -7.16 12.11
C PRO A 54 19.90 -6.72 11.25
N VAL A 55 19.18 -5.71 11.74
CA VAL A 55 17.99 -5.15 11.07
C VAL A 55 18.30 -4.69 9.63
N SER A 56 19.52 -4.24 9.38
CA SER A 56 20.00 -3.86 8.05
C SER A 56 19.99 -5.04 7.06
N VAL A 57 20.39 -6.23 7.48
CA VAL A 57 20.46 -7.42 6.62
C VAL A 57 19.06 -7.90 6.26
N ILE A 58 18.13 -7.95 7.22
CA ILE A 58 16.77 -8.37 6.91
C ILE A 58 16.08 -7.38 5.96
N SER A 59 16.27 -6.07 6.14
CA SER A 59 15.73 -5.06 5.22
C SER A 59 16.29 -5.22 3.79
N GLN A 60 17.60 -5.48 3.66
CA GLN A 60 18.22 -5.79 2.36
C GLN A 60 17.69 -7.08 1.73
N LYS A 61 17.45 -8.13 2.54
CA LYS A 61 16.86 -9.38 2.06
C LYS A 61 15.44 -9.18 1.56
N PHE A 62 14.62 -8.37 2.26
CA PHE A 62 13.28 -8.02 1.80
C PHE A 62 13.32 -7.25 0.48
N HIS A 63 14.17 -6.23 0.39
CA HIS A 63 14.36 -5.50 -0.86
C HIS A 63 14.71 -6.45 -2.01
N GLY A 64 15.73 -7.31 -1.83
CA GLY A 64 16.15 -8.25 -2.87
C GLY A 64 15.13 -9.33 -3.22
N ALA A 65 14.16 -9.63 -2.34
CA ALA A 65 13.04 -10.51 -2.63
C ALA A 65 11.96 -9.78 -3.46
N VAL A 66 11.61 -8.56 -3.06
CA VAL A 66 10.59 -7.74 -3.73
C VAL A 66 11.06 -7.24 -5.10
N GLU A 67 12.33 -6.91 -5.24
CA GLU A 67 12.93 -6.48 -6.51
C GLU A 67 12.87 -7.56 -7.61
N LYS A 68 12.88 -8.84 -7.22
CA LYS A 68 12.75 -9.99 -8.14
C LYS A 68 11.31 -10.24 -8.56
N TRP A 69 10.34 -9.60 -7.92
CA TRP A 69 8.94 -9.82 -8.20
C TRP A 69 8.58 -9.15 -9.55
N PRO A 70 7.78 -9.81 -10.41
CA PRO A 70 7.45 -9.25 -11.71
C PRO A 70 6.53 -8.03 -11.55
N ALA A 71 6.43 -7.25 -12.62
CA ALA A 71 5.47 -6.16 -12.65
C ALA A 71 4.03 -6.70 -12.52
N ALA A 72 3.20 -5.98 -11.78
CA ALA A 72 1.83 -6.36 -11.48
C ALA A 72 0.86 -5.23 -11.81
N TRP A 73 -0.39 -5.61 -12.07
CA TRP A 73 -1.51 -4.69 -12.16
C TRP A 73 -2.22 -4.66 -10.82
N VAL A 74 -2.43 -3.46 -10.27
CA VAL A 74 -3.13 -3.24 -9.01
C VAL A 74 -4.30 -2.31 -9.23
N GLU A 75 -5.44 -2.64 -8.63
CA GLU A 75 -6.61 -1.76 -8.61
C GLU A 75 -6.76 -1.12 -7.22
N GLY A 76 -7.28 0.10 -7.19
CA GLY A 76 -7.52 0.78 -5.93
C GLY A 76 -8.19 2.13 -6.12
N GLN A 77 -8.68 2.68 -5.01
CA GLN A 77 -9.22 4.03 -4.97
C GLN A 77 -8.15 5.01 -4.50
N ILE A 78 -8.07 6.17 -5.16
CA ILE A 78 -7.13 7.21 -4.78
C ILE A 78 -7.59 7.89 -3.49
N VAL A 79 -6.78 7.79 -2.43
CA VAL A 79 -7.01 8.48 -1.15
C VAL A 79 -6.31 9.81 -1.10
N GLU A 80 -5.11 9.91 -1.65
CA GLU A 80 -4.32 11.14 -1.62
C GLU A 80 -3.48 11.24 -2.90
N ILE A 81 -3.36 12.46 -3.45
CA ILE A 81 -2.53 12.76 -4.61
C ILE A 81 -1.56 13.88 -4.23
N ASN A 82 -0.27 13.61 -4.34
CA ASN A 82 0.80 14.59 -4.16
C ASN A 82 1.65 14.68 -5.44
N MET A 83 1.31 15.64 -6.29
CA MET A 83 1.99 15.90 -7.58
C MET A 83 2.58 17.31 -7.62
N ARG A 84 3.29 17.69 -6.56
CA ARG A 84 3.86 19.04 -6.43
C ARG A 84 5.01 19.31 -7.40
N ARG A 85 5.63 18.26 -7.94
CA ARG A 85 6.74 18.32 -8.91
C ARG A 85 6.29 17.69 -10.23
N SER A 86 6.75 18.26 -11.34
CA SER A 86 6.46 17.72 -12.68
C SER A 86 7.24 16.44 -13.00
N THR A 87 8.33 16.17 -12.27
CA THR A 87 9.23 15.03 -12.51
C THR A 87 8.81 13.76 -11.77
N SER A 88 8.22 13.90 -10.58
CA SER A 88 7.79 12.78 -9.76
C SER A 88 6.51 13.10 -9.00
N GLY A 89 5.65 12.10 -8.88
CA GLY A 89 4.38 12.19 -8.18
C GLY A 89 4.20 11.00 -7.24
N TYR A 90 3.50 11.25 -6.14
CA TYR A 90 3.12 10.23 -5.17
C TYR A 90 1.59 10.14 -5.10
N ILE A 91 1.06 8.93 -5.11
CA ILE A 91 -0.37 8.67 -4.94
C ILE A 91 -0.53 7.59 -3.89
N THR A 92 -1.44 7.78 -2.94
CA THR A 92 -1.82 6.72 -2.00
C THR A 92 -3.08 6.06 -2.53
N LEU A 93 -2.99 4.76 -2.85
CA LEU A 93 -4.16 3.93 -3.18
C LEU A 93 -4.61 3.18 -1.94
N ARG A 94 -5.92 3.04 -1.79
CA ARG A 94 -6.57 2.17 -0.81
C ARG A 94 -7.41 1.13 -1.52
N ASP A 95 -7.40 -0.08 -0.97
CA ASP A 95 -8.25 -1.16 -1.46
C ASP A 95 -9.74 -0.91 -1.13
N SER A 96 -10.63 -1.51 -1.93
CA SER A 96 -12.08 -1.43 -1.71
C SER A 96 -12.59 -2.44 -0.69
N ASN A 97 -11.89 -3.57 -0.52
CA ASN A 97 -12.34 -4.67 0.32
C ASN A 97 -11.66 -4.63 1.69
N GLU A 98 -10.37 -4.30 1.72
CA GLU A 98 -9.56 -4.25 2.94
C GLU A 98 -9.10 -2.82 3.27
N ASP A 99 -8.82 -2.55 4.56
CA ASP A 99 -8.19 -1.29 4.98
C ASP A 99 -6.67 -1.32 4.74
N ILE A 100 -6.29 -1.62 3.50
CA ILE A 100 -4.89 -1.68 3.06
C ILE A 100 -4.64 -0.48 2.16
N SER A 101 -3.59 0.27 2.49
CA SER A 101 -3.14 1.42 1.71
C SER A 101 -1.71 1.23 1.24
N ILE A 102 -1.45 1.53 -0.03
CA ILE A 102 -0.12 1.45 -0.64
C ILE A 102 0.27 2.80 -1.24
N SER A 103 1.53 3.17 -1.01
CA SER A 103 2.12 4.38 -1.61
C SER A 103 2.68 4.04 -2.98
N ILE A 104 2.22 4.77 -3.99
CA ILE A 104 2.66 4.66 -5.37
C ILE A 104 3.53 5.87 -5.71
N MET A 105 4.70 5.61 -6.27
CA MET A 105 5.58 6.63 -6.84
C MET A 105 5.60 6.45 -8.36
N GLY A 106 5.54 7.55 -9.09
CA GLY A 106 5.73 7.53 -10.54
C GLY A 106 6.56 8.70 -11.02
N PHE A 107 7.16 8.54 -12.19
CA PHE A 107 7.99 9.54 -12.86
C PHE A 107 7.17 10.39 -13.84
N SER A 108 7.84 11.22 -14.64
CA SER A 108 7.24 12.19 -15.57
C SER A 108 6.10 11.63 -16.45
N LYS A 109 6.22 10.40 -16.97
CA LYS A 109 5.18 9.77 -17.79
C LYS A 109 3.91 9.50 -16.98
N PHE A 110 4.06 8.94 -15.79
CA PHE A 110 2.97 8.67 -14.87
C PHE A 110 2.29 9.97 -14.41
N VAL A 111 3.08 11.01 -14.10
CA VAL A 111 2.54 12.33 -13.72
C VAL A 111 1.68 12.93 -14.84
N GLN A 112 2.09 12.77 -16.10
CA GLN A 112 1.28 13.24 -17.24
C GLN A 112 -0.04 12.48 -17.39
N GLN A 113 -0.03 11.14 -17.26
CA GLN A 113 -1.24 10.32 -17.32
C GLN A 113 -2.19 10.55 -16.14
N SER A 114 -1.65 11.00 -15.01
CA SER A 114 -2.41 11.21 -13.78
C SER A 114 -3.05 12.60 -13.68
N LYS A 115 -2.80 13.52 -14.63
CA LYS A 115 -3.28 14.90 -14.55
C LYS A 115 -4.79 15.02 -14.41
N ASP A 116 -5.53 14.09 -15.00
CA ASP A 116 -6.99 14.08 -15.00
C ASP A 116 -7.60 13.31 -13.82
N LEU A 117 -6.76 12.67 -12.98
CA LEU A 117 -7.20 11.88 -11.84
C LEU A 117 -7.48 12.76 -10.63
N ARG A 118 -8.53 12.41 -9.88
CA ARG A 118 -8.92 13.10 -8.66
C ARG A 118 -8.98 12.14 -7.47
N GLN A 119 -8.90 12.71 -6.28
CA GLN A 119 -9.16 11.97 -5.06
C GLN A 119 -10.55 11.32 -5.13
N GLY A 120 -10.61 10.05 -4.77
CA GLY A 120 -11.82 9.23 -4.83
C GLY A 120 -12.00 8.45 -6.13
N ASP A 121 -11.20 8.69 -7.17
CA ASP A 121 -11.26 7.91 -8.40
C ASP A 121 -10.74 6.48 -8.21
N ARG A 122 -11.40 5.52 -8.86
CA ARG A 122 -10.89 4.15 -9.01
C ARG A 122 -9.93 4.09 -10.18
N VAL A 123 -8.77 3.51 -9.95
CA VAL A 123 -7.70 3.42 -10.93
C VAL A 123 -7.08 2.04 -10.93
N VAL A 124 -6.53 1.67 -12.09
CA VAL A 124 -5.71 0.49 -12.30
C VAL A 124 -4.32 0.98 -12.66
N VAL A 125 -3.32 0.47 -11.94
CA VAL A 125 -1.93 0.89 -12.03
C VAL A 125 -1.06 -0.31 -12.37
N HIS A 126 -0.14 -0.13 -13.30
CA HIS A 126 0.89 -1.11 -13.63
C HIS A 126 2.24 -0.63 -13.11
N GLY A 127 3.00 -1.53 -12.52
CA GLY A 127 4.32 -1.21 -12.00
C GLY A 127 4.99 -2.35 -11.27
N LYS A 128 6.08 -2.02 -10.57
CA LYS A 128 6.84 -2.96 -9.76
C LYS A 128 6.78 -2.57 -8.30
N ALA A 129 6.76 -3.56 -7.41
CA ALA A 129 6.92 -3.33 -5.99
C ALA A 129 8.38 -2.96 -5.68
N ASP A 130 8.57 -2.06 -4.73
CA ASP A 130 9.86 -1.57 -4.26
C ASP A 130 9.84 -1.44 -2.73
N ILE A 131 11.00 -1.53 -2.08
CA ILE A 131 11.10 -1.34 -0.64
C ILE A 131 12.10 -0.21 -0.35
N TRP A 132 11.66 0.77 0.43
CA TRP A 132 12.58 1.75 0.96
C TRP A 132 13.41 1.16 2.12
N VAL A 133 14.63 0.70 1.81
CA VAL A 133 15.52 -0.05 2.74
C VAL A 133 15.74 0.64 4.08
N LYS A 134 15.79 1.98 4.11
CA LYS A 134 16.04 2.75 5.35
C LYS A 134 14.92 2.63 6.38
N ALA A 135 13.67 2.55 5.93
CA ALA A 135 12.49 2.47 6.80
C ALA A 135 11.71 1.15 6.65
N THR A 136 12.18 0.25 5.79
CA THR A 136 11.49 -1.01 5.41
C THR A 136 10.03 -0.76 5.02
N ARG A 137 9.77 0.34 4.30
CA ARG A 137 8.44 0.70 3.84
C ARG A 137 8.24 0.21 2.42
N LEU A 138 7.13 -0.48 2.17
CA LEU A 138 6.72 -0.89 0.84
C LEU A 138 6.23 0.32 0.03
N SER A 139 6.75 0.44 -1.18
CA SER A 139 6.31 1.37 -2.21
C SER A 139 6.03 0.61 -3.50
N PHE A 140 5.24 1.22 -4.37
CA PHE A 140 5.00 0.69 -5.70
C PHE A 140 5.44 1.72 -6.73
N VAL A 141 6.36 1.35 -7.61
CA VAL A 141 6.83 2.22 -8.68
C VAL A 141 5.98 1.96 -9.91
N ALA A 142 5.16 2.93 -10.28
CA ALA A 142 4.20 2.83 -11.36
C ALA A 142 4.73 3.37 -12.69
N ASP A 143 4.49 2.61 -13.75
CA ASP A 143 4.82 2.96 -15.13
C ASP A 143 3.61 3.50 -15.89
N GLU A 144 2.42 2.93 -15.61
CA GLU A 144 1.18 3.26 -16.29
C GLU A 144 0.00 3.31 -15.31
N ILE A 145 -0.90 4.26 -15.53
CA ILE A 145 -2.13 4.42 -14.74
C ILE A 145 -3.32 4.68 -15.67
N ARG A 146 -4.44 4.00 -15.36
CA ARG A 146 -5.70 4.14 -16.09
C ARG A 146 -6.84 4.32 -15.10
N ARG A 147 -7.73 5.26 -15.37
CA ARG A 147 -8.96 5.42 -14.58
C ARG A 147 -9.92 4.29 -14.91
N VAL A 148 -10.36 3.55 -13.89
CA VAL A 148 -11.44 2.58 -14.03
C VAL A 148 -12.75 3.36 -14.04
N GLY A 149 -13.12 3.84 -15.23
CA GLY A 149 -14.45 4.38 -15.46
C GLY A 149 -15.43 3.24 -15.69
N ALA A 150 -16.67 3.37 -15.17
CA ALA A 150 -17.81 2.54 -15.54
C ALA A 150 -18.12 2.53 -17.07
N GLY A 151 -17.35 3.27 -17.87
CA GLY A 151 -17.46 3.39 -19.31
C GLY A 151 -16.73 2.30 -20.11
N ASP A 152 -15.72 1.60 -19.59
CA ASP A 152 -14.95 0.66 -20.43
C ASP A 152 -15.77 -0.60 -20.78
N LEU A 153 -16.41 -1.20 -19.77
CA LEU A 153 -17.32 -2.33 -19.97
C LEU A 153 -18.58 -1.90 -20.73
N LYS A 154 -19.13 -0.71 -20.44
CA LYS A 154 -20.31 -0.20 -21.15
C LYS A 154 -20.01 0.12 -22.61
N ALA A 155 -18.83 0.67 -22.90
CA ALA A 155 -18.38 0.96 -24.27
C ALA A 155 -18.18 -0.33 -25.06
N GLN A 156 -17.54 -1.35 -24.48
CA GLN A 156 -17.41 -2.67 -25.11
C GLN A 156 -18.79 -3.31 -25.37
N ILE A 157 -19.73 -3.20 -24.43
CA ILE A 157 -21.11 -3.69 -24.63
C ILE A 157 -21.81 -2.90 -25.75
N ASP A 158 -21.69 -1.58 -25.80
CA ASP A 158 -22.35 -0.76 -26.82
C ASP A 158 -21.72 -0.94 -28.21
N GLU A 159 -20.42 -1.21 -28.31
CA GLU A 159 -19.73 -1.59 -29.54
C GLU A 159 -20.21 -2.96 -30.06
N LEU A 160 -20.28 -3.97 -29.18
CA LEU A 160 -20.86 -5.27 -29.52
C LEU A 160 -22.32 -5.16 -29.95
N ARG A 161 -23.12 -4.33 -29.26
CA ARG A 161 -24.52 -4.06 -29.66
C ARG A 161 -24.61 -3.41 -31.02
N LYS A 162 -23.73 -2.46 -31.35
CA LYS A 162 -23.70 -1.82 -32.67
C LYS A 162 -23.35 -2.81 -33.76
N LYS A 163 -22.36 -3.68 -33.53
CA LYS A 163 -21.96 -4.73 -34.46
C LYS A 163 -23.10 -5.74 -34.71
N LEU A 164 -23.72 -6.23 -33.65
CA LEU A 164 -24.86 -7.16 -33.73
C LEU A 164 -26.12 -6.52 -34.33
N LYS A 165 -26.32 -5.21 -34.17
CA LYS A 165 -27.38 -4.47 -34.88
C LYS A 165 -27.09 -4.33 -36.37
N GLY A 166 -25.83 -4.09 -36.75
CA GLY A 166 -25.41 -4.00 -38.16
C GLY A 166 -25.53 -5.32 -38.92
N GLU A 167 -25.47 -6.46 -38.22
CA GLU A 167 -25.71 -7.80 -38.78
C GLU A 167 -27.20 -8.12 -38.99
N GLY A 168 -28.12 -7.20 -38.67
CA GLY A 168 -29.57 -7.36 -38.93
C GLY A 168 -30.25 -8.43 -38.06
N LEU A 169 -29.56 -8.95 -37.04
CA LEU A 169 -30.06 -10.00 -36.14
C LEU A 169 -31.24 -9.53 -35.27
N PHE A 170 -31.47 -8.22 -35.21
CA PHE A 170 -32.57 -7.58 -34.50
C PHE A 170 -33.63 -6.95 -35.42
N ASP A 171 -33.45 -7.00 -36.74
CA ASP A 171 -34.40 -6.42 -37.68
C ASP A 171 -35.73 -7.16 -37.66
N VAL A 172 -36.81 -6.39 -37.68
CA VAL A 172 -38.19 -6.90 -37.67
C VAL A 172 -38.44 -7.82 -38.86
N GLU A 173 -37.74 -7.62 -39.98
CA GLU A 173 -37.87 -8.41 -41.20
C GLU A 173 -37.29 -9.83 -41.06
N ASN A 174 -36.34 -10.04 -40.15
CA ASN A 174 -35.77 -11.37 -39.84
C ASN A 174 -36.47 -12.06 -38.66
N LYS A 175 -37.43 -11.39 -38.01
CA LYS A 175 -38.21 -12.00 -36.92
C LYS A 175 -39.32 -12.87 -37.49
N VAL A 176 -39.16 -14.18 -37.30
CA VAL A 176 -40.21 -15.16 -37.60
C VAL A 176 -41.44 -14.85 -36.72
N PRO A 177 -42.63 -14.62 -37.31
CA PRO A 177 -43.84 -14.40 -36.54
C PRO A 177 -44.14 -15.64 -35.69
N LEU A 178 -44.41 -15.41 -34.41
CA LEU A 178 -44.70 -16.49 -33.47
C LEU A 178 -46.04 -17.14 -33.84
N PRO A 179 -46.12 -18.48 -33.91
CA PRO A 179 -47.38 -19.17 -34.12
C PRO A 179 -48.33 -18.92 -32.93
N GLU A 180 -49.64 -18.85 -33.20
CA GLU A 180 -50.68 -18.48 -32.21
C GLU A 180 -50.70 -19.39 -30.97
N PHE A 181 -50.23 -20.64 -31.09
CA PHE A 181 -50.14 -21.59 -29.97
C PHE A 181 -48.74 -22.21 -29.88
N PRO A 182 -47.81 -21.62 -29.11
CA PRO A 182 -46.48 -22.18 -28.93
C PRO A 182 -46.54 -23.45 -28.08
N LYS A 183 -46.11 -24.59 -28.66
CA LYS A 183 -46.04 -25.88 -27.95
C LYS A 183 -44.85 -25.98 -26.99
N CYS A 184 -43.79 -25.19 -27.23
CA CYS A 184 -42.59 -25.12 -26.40
C CYS A 184 -42.11 -23.68 -26.28
N ILE A 185 -41.83 -23.22 -25.06
CA ILE A 185 -41.27 -21.90 -24.76
C ILE A 185 -39.82 -22.08 -24.30
N GLY A 186 -38.87 -21.53 -25.07
CA GLY A 186 -37.45 -21.54 -24.72
C GLY A 186 -37.07 -20.33 -23.85
N LEU A 187 -36.65 -20.56 -22.61
CA LEU A 187 -36.22 -19.52 -21.69
C LEU A 187 -34.68 -19.38 -21.71
N VAL A 188 -34.17 -18.27 -22.23
CA VAL A 188 -32.74 -17.94 -22.14
C VAL A 188 -32.56 -16.97 -20.97
N CYS A 189 -32.00 -17.46 -19.87
CA CYS A 189 -31.70 -16.66 -18.67
C CYS A 189 -30.20 -16.64 -18.40
N ALA A 190 -29.67 -15.47 -18.01
CA ALA A 190 -28.31 -15.35 -17.51
C ALA A 190 -28.15 -16.15 -16.20
N PRO A 191 -26.94 -16.64 -15.85
CA PRO A 191 -26.72 -17.56 -14.73
C PRO A 191 -27.24 -17.06 -13.37
N GLN A 192 -27.29 -15.73 -13.16
CA GLN A 192 -27.80 -15.10 -11.93
C GLN A 192 -29.22 -14.51 -12.04
N ALA A 193 -29.93 -14.71 -13.15
CA ALA A 193 -31.31 -14.24 -13.26
C ALA A 193 -32.22 -15.08 -12.35
N ARG A 194 -32.80 -14.44 -11.32
CA ARG A 194 -33.73 -15.02 -10.32
C ARG A 194 -35.01 -15.64 -10.93
N ALA A 195 -35.17 -15.57 -12.25
CA ALA A 195 -36.28 -16.10 -13.02
C ALA A 195 -36.43 -17.63 -12.95
N ARG A 196 -35.36 -18.37 -12.61
CA ARG A 196 -35.44 -19.84 -12.46
C ARG A 196 -36.30 -20.27 -11.26
N GLY A 197 -36.39 -19.45 -10.22
CA GLY A 197 -37.18 -19.76 -9.02
C GLY A 197 -38.69 -19.51 -9.17
N MET A 198 -39.09 -18.54 -10.01
CA MET A 198 -40.50 -18.12 -10.09
C MET A 198 -41.41 -19.11 -10.84
N LEU A 199 -40.89 -19.91 -11.77
CA LEU A 199 -41.70 -20.86 -12.56
C LEU A 199 -41.85 -22.24 -11.90
N LEU A 200 -40.90 -22.66 -11.07
CA LEU A 200 -41.01 -23.92 -10.32
C LEU A 200 -42.06 -23.82 -9.20
N GLN A 201 -42.22 -22.65 -8.59
CA GLN A 201 -43.16 -22.46 -7.48
C GLN A 201 -44.62 -22.29 -7.93
N THR A 202 -44.86 -21.71 -9.12
CA THR A 202 -46.22 -21.63 -9.70
C THR A 202 -46.75 -22.98 -10.17
N SER A 203 -45.86 -23.90 -10.54
CA SER A 203 -46.24 -25.26 -10.97
C SER A 203 -46.67 -26.15 -9.79
N ILE A 204 -46.16 -25.90 -8.58
CA ILE A 204 -46.51 -26.69 -7.38
C ILE A 204 -47.84 -26.23 -6.75
N CYS A 205 -48.22 -24.95 -6.87
CA CYS A 205 -49.50 -24.45 -6.33
C CYS A 205 -50.71 -24.67 -7.26
N ALA A 206 -50.51 -25.13 -8.50
CA ALA A 206 -51.62 -25.48 -9.40
C ALA A 206 -51.94 -26.99 -9.43
N GLY A 207 -51.20 -27.79 -8.64
CA GLY A 207 -51.30 -29.25 -8.60
C GLY A 207 -51.53 -29.87 -7.23
N LEU A 208 -51.93 -29.07 -6.22
CA LEU A 208 -52.41 -29.55 -4.92
C LEU A 208 -53.82 -29.06 -4.65
#